data_AF-A0A2V6TXV3-F1
#
_entry.id   AF-A0A2V6TXV3-F1
#
_cell.length_a   1.000
_cell.length_b   1.000
_cell.length_c   1.000
_cell.angle_alpha   90.00
_cell.angle_beta   90.00
_cell.angle_gamma   90.00
#
_symmetry.space_group_name_H-M   'P 1'
#
loop_
_entity.id
_entity.type
_entity.pdbx_description
1 polymer ?
#
loop_
_entity_poly.entity_id
_entity_poly.type
_entity_poly.pdbx_seq_one_letter_code
_entity_poly.pdbx_strand_id
1 'polypeptide(L)'
;MARGGTLAAWPEARVTQAMRAWRRGAGPLEPWFRATPFAAACHYRDRALPVKDHDAPPRAVEKLLCLLPAPDPRTLWIIDLPGPLAIWLAYALRRRRALTAALAWNGWYDPRGILDGREEIPLLLALGAKLAHAPARGVYLLLDSSRHAEPRSARLDNRYALGEEDVPTLEHLAEMGVTRARAWAWTEPEEDLAAYLAYLGRRLRVRVTASVRRKVGADG
;
A
#
# COMPACT_ATOMS: atom_id res chain seq x y z
N MET A 1 4.85 -26.75 -12.13
CA MET A 1 5.90 -26.54 -11.10
C MET A 1 6.30 -25.07 -11.12
N ALA A 2 5.94 -24.30 -10.08
CA ALA A 2 6.34 -22.91 -9.98
C ALA A 2 7.85 -22.83 -9.71
N ARG A 3 8.60 -22.10 -10.54
CA ARG A 3 10.02 -21.78 -10.29
C ARG A 3 10.08 -20.71 -9.19
N GLY A 4 9.76 -21.08 -7.95
CA GLY A 4 9.92 -20.21 -6.78
C GLY A 4 11.37 -20.22 -6.31
N GLY A 5 11.99 -19.05 -6.18
CA GLY A 5 13.31 -18.88 -5.57
C GLY A 5 13.17 -18.39 -4.12
N THR A 6 14.25 -18.43 -3.34
CA THR A 6 14.28 -17.81 -2.01
C THR A 6 14.78 -16.36 -2.10
N LEU A 7 14.46 -15.52 -1.12
CA LEU A 7 14.98 -14.15 -1.04
C LEU A 7 16.51 -14.12 -0.99
N ALA A 8 17.14 -15.13 -0.38
CA ALA A 8 18.59 -15.31 -0.36
C ALA A 8 19.20 -15.37 -1.79
N ALA A 9 18.46 -15.94 -2.74
CA ALA A 9 18.86 -16.08 -4.13
C ALA A 9 18.54 -14.84 -4.99
N TRP A 10 17.93 -13.79 -4.43
CA TRP A 10 17.65 -12.56 -5.17
C TRP A 10 18.86 -11.61 -5.09
N PRO A 11 19.52 -11.31 -6.22
CA PRO A 11 20.60 -10.33 -6.23
C PRO A 11 20.05 -8.94 -5.90
N GLU A 12 20.88 -8.10 -5.27
CA GLU A 12 20.51 -6.75 -4.87
C GLU A 12 19.96 -5.92 -6.03
N ALA A 13 20.56 -6.05 -7.23
CA ALA A 13 20.08 -5.40 -8.44
C ALA A 13 18.60 -5.72 -8.75
N ARG A 14 18.13 -6.93 -8.44
CA ARG A 14 16.73 -7.35 -8.65
C ARG A 14 15.79 -6.73 -7.61
N VAL A 15 16.25 -6.59 -6.36
CA VAL A 15 15.53 -5.86 -5.31
C VAL A 15 15.39 -4.39 -5.70
N THR A 16 16.49 -3.75 -6.13
CA THR A 16 16.48 -2.37 -6.61
C THR A 16 15.59 -2.20 -7.85
N GLN A 17 15.58 -3.17 -8.77
CA GLN A 17 14.71 -3.14 -9.94
C GLN A 17 13.23 -3.17 -9.55
N ALA A 18 12.83 -4.06 -8.63
CA ALA A 18 11.47 -4.13 -8.12
C ALA A 18 11.07 -2.83 -7.41
N MET A 19 11.92 -2.29 -6.53
CA MET A 19 11.69 -0.99 -5.87
C MET A 19 11.47 0.13 -6.90
N ARG A 20 12.36 0.23 -7.90
CA ARG A 20 12.24 1.25 -8.96
C ARG A 20 10.97 1.05 -9.78
N ALA A 21 10.54 -0.18 -10.02
CA ALA A 21 9.30 -0.46 -10.73
C ALA A 21 8.08 0.07 -9.96
N TRP A 22 8.04 -0.12 -8.64
CA TRP A 22 7.02 0.47 -7.76
C TRP A 22 7.11 2.00 -7.74
N ARG A 23 8.29 2.57 -7.45
CA ARG A 23 8.52 4.02 -7.36
C ARG A 23 8.14 4.77 -8.63
N ARG A 24 8.52 4.26 -9.82
CA ARG A 24 8.13 4.87 -11.10
C ARG A 24 6.61 4.90 -11.31
N GLY A 25 5.88 4.02 -10.64
CA GLY A 25 4.42 4.02 -10.64
C GLY A 25 3.82 4.83 -9.49
N ALA A 26 4.57 5.72 -8.83
CA ALA A 26 4.01 6.71 -7.91
C ALA A 26 3.58 7.99 -8.62
N GLY A 27 4.18 8.31 -9.78
CA GLY A 27 3.82 9.49 -10.56
C GLY A 27 3.93 10.76 -9.72
N PRO A 28 2.90 11.64 -9.70
CA PRO A 28 2.94 12.87 -8.90
C PRO A 28 2.95 12.60 -7.38
N LEU A 29 2.67 11.36 -6.94
CA LEU A 29 2.77 10.97 -5.54
C LEU A 29 4.16 10.45 -5.15
N GLU A 30 5.17 10.53 -6.02
CA GLU A 30 6.54 10.06 -5.71
C GLU A 30 7.09 10.56 -4.36
N PRO A 31 6.88 11.82 -3.91
CA PRO A 31 7.38 12.28 -2.61
C PRO A 31 6.94 11.44 -1.41
N TRP A 32 5.77 10.79 -1.49
CA TRP A 32 5.22 9.94 -0.44
C TRP A 32 5.54 8.45 -0.63
N PHE A 33 6.33 8.09 -1.64
CA PHE A 33 6.80 6.72 -1.81
C PHE A 33 7.87 6.37 -0.76
N ARG A 34 7.59 5.38 0.09
CA ARG A 34 8.54 4.89 1.08
C ARG A 34 9.32 3.69 0.56
N ALA A 35 10.65 3.82 0.48
CA ALA A 35 11.54 2.74 0.03
C ALA A 35 11.91 1.74 1.15
N THR A 36 11.59 2.06 2.41
CA THR A 36 11.96 1.29 3.60
C THR A 36 11.60 -0.19 3.52
N PRO A 37 10.40 -0.61 3.04
CA PRO A 37 10.08 -2.02 2.80
C PRO A 37 11.13 -2.78 1.98
N PHE A 38 11.73 -2.13 0.98
CA PHE A 38 12.72 -2.74 0.10
C PHE A 38 14.11 -2.77 0.74
N ALA A 39 14.46 -1.74 1.51
CA ALA A 39 15.69 -1.72 2.28
C ALA A 39 15.68 -2.84 3.35
N ALA A 40 14.54 -3.03 4.02
CA ALA A 40 14.36 -4.05 5.04
C ALA A 40 14.57 -5.48 4.54
N ALA A 41 14.47 -5.73 3.22
CA ALA A 41 14.74 -7.04 2.63
C ALA A 41 16.13 -7.60 2.98
N CYS A 42 17.12 -6.74 3.29
CA CYS A 42 18.44 -7.20 3.72
C CYS A 42 18.39 -7.99 5.05
N HIS A 43 17.47 -7.65 5.96
CA HIS A 43 17.30 -8.31 7.25
C HIS A 43 16.69 -9.72 7.15
N TYR A 44 16.20 -10.12 5.98
CA TYR A 44 15.51 -11.39 5.78
C TYR A 44 16.27 -12.34 4.83
N ARG A 45 17.46 -11.97 4.35
CA ARG A 45 18.22 -12.77 3.38
C ARG A 45 18.67 -14.12 3.93
N ASP A 46 19.02 -14.20 5.20
CA ASP A 46 19.47 -15.44 5.88
C ASP A 46 18.32 -16.42 6.16
N ARG A 47 17.06 -15.96 6.09
CA ARG A 47 15.87 -16.75 6.45
C ARG A 47 15.28 -17.57 5.32
N ALA A 48 15.91 -17.58 4.14
CA ALA A 48 15.47 -18.34 2.96
C ALA A 48 13.96 -18.16 2.61
N LEU A 49 13.42 -16.96 2.79
CA LEU A 49 11.99 -16.71 2.56
C LEU A 49 11.58 -17.04 1.12
N PRO A 50 10.49 -17.79 0.91
CA PRO A 50 10.06 -18.16 -0.43
C PRO A 50 9.50 -16.94 -1.17
N VAL A 51 10.13 -16.57 -2.28
CA VAL A 51 9.58 -15.59 -3.22
C VAL A 51 8.83 -16.38 -4.30
N LYS A 52 7.53 -16.54 -4.06
CA LYS A 52 6.66 -17.31 -4.96
C LYS A 52 6.34 -16.50 -6.20
N ASP A 53 6.22 -17.21 -7.32
CA ASP A 53 5.58 -16.62 -8.48
C ASP A 53 4.07 -16.57 -8.21
N HIS A 54 3.48 -15.39 -8.39
CA HIS A 54 2.12 -15.09 -8.00
C HIS A 54 1.27 -14.79 -9.24
N ASP A 55 0.35 -15.69 -9.59
CA ASP A 55 -0.40 -15.58 -10.85
C ASP A 55 -1.71 -14.82 -10.73
N ALA A 56 -2.39 -14.90 -9.58
CA ALA A 56 -3.70 -14.29 -9.37
C ALA A 56 -3.83 -13.67 -7.97
N PRO A 57 -4.53 -12.52 -7.84
CA PRO A 57 -4.85 -11.93 -6.55
C PRO A 57 -5.74 -12.85 -5.68
N PRO A 58 -5.66 -12.74 -4.34
CA PRO A 58 -6.59 -13.41 -3.44
C PRO A 58 -8.05 -13.01 -3.72
N ARG A 59 -8.99 -13.90 -3.39
CA ARG A 59 -10.44 -13.67 -3.58
C ARG A 59 -10.94 -12.36 -2.94
N ALA A 60 -10.40 -11.99 -1.79
CA ALA A 60 -10.74 -10.73 -1.12
C ALA A 60 -10.37 -9.50 -1.97
N VAL A 61 -9.21 -9.54 -2.64
CA VAL A 61 -8.76 -8.47 -3.55
C VAL A 61 -9.63 -8.43 -4.80
N GLU A 62 -9.99 -9.58 -5.37
CA GLU A 62 -10.91 -9.66 -6.51
C GLU A 62 -12.28 -9.07 -6.17
N LYS A 63 -12.86 -9.43 -5.02
CA LYS A 63 -14.11 -8.83 -4.54
C LYS A 63 -13.98 -7.32 -4.37
N LEU A 64 -12.89 -6.85 -3.76
CA LEU A 64 -12.66 -5.42 -3.58
C LEU A 64 -12.58 -4.70 -4.93
N LEU A 65 -11.82 -5.23 -5.89
CA LEU A 65 -11.76 -4.68 -7.25
C LEU A 65 -13.16 -4.53 -7.86
N CYS A 66 -14.07 -5.49 -7.70
CA CYS A 66 -15.44 -5.38 -8.18
C CYS A 66 -16.26 -4.28 -7.49
N LEU A 67 -16.00 -3.99 -6.21
CA LEU A 67 -16.66 -2.92 -5.47
C LEU A 67 -16.12 -1.53 -5.83
N LEU A 68 -14.87 -1.47 -6.28
CA LEU A 68 -14.21 -0.22 -6.61
C LEU A 68 -14.85 0.40 -7.88
N PRO A 69 -15.23 1.68 -7.84
CA PRO A 69 -15.81 2.39 -8.98
C PRO A 69 -14.80 2.58 -10.13
N ALA A 70 -15.24 3.10 -11.27
CA ALA A 70 -14.30 3.47 -12.33
C ALA A 70 -13.29 4.55 -11.82
N PRO A 71 -12.00 4.44 -12.17
CA PRO A 71 -11.02 5.50 -11.95
C PRO A 71 -11.48 6.84 -12.50
N ASP A 72 -11.18 7.93 -11.80
CA ASP A 72 -11.36 9.29 -12.28
C ASP A 72 -10.14 10.12 -11.86
N PRO A 73 -9.48 10.84 -12.79
CA PRO A 73 -8.23 11.55 -12.52
C PRO A 73 -8.39 12.67 -11.48
N ARG A 74 -9.60 13.18 -11.25
CA ARG A 74 -9.88 14.21 -10.24
C ARG A 74 -10.16 13.63 -8.86
N THR A 75 -10.00 12.31 -8.69
CA THR A 75 -10.26 11.61 -7.43
C THR A 75 -8.96 11.05 -6.87
N LEU A 76 -8.60 11.47 -5.66
CA LEU A 76 -7.64 10.75 -4.84
C LEU A 76 -8.34 9.54 -4.22
N TRP A 77 -7.78 8.36 -4.42
CA TRP A 77 -8.22 7.17 -3.72
C TRP A 77 -7.32 6.95 -2.51
N ILE A 78 -7.88 6.71 -1.35
CA ILE A 78 -7.14 6.39 -0.13
C ILE A 78 -7.51 4.97 0.23
N ILE A 79 -6.54 4.08 0.28
CA ILE A 79 -6.77 2.67 0.52
C ILE A 79 -6.00 2.27 1.75
N ASP A 80 -6.72 1.95 2.81
CA ASP A 80 -6.18 1.59 4.11
C ASP A 80 -6.49 0.11 4.36
N LEU A 81 -5.52 -0.76 4.09
CA LEU A 81 -5.67 -2.23 4.09
C LEU A 81 -4.47 -2.92 4.75
N PRO A 82 -4.61 -4.18 5.21
CA PRO A 82 -3.48 -4.95 5.70
C PRO A 82 -2.47 -5.20 4.58
N GLY A 83 -1.19 -5.11 4.91
CA GLY A 83 -0.03 -5.26 4.03
C GLY A 83 -0.22 -6.15 2.79
N PRO A 84 -0.41 -7.46 2.93
CA PRO A 84 -0.46 -8.37 1.78
C PRO A 84 -1.63 -8.07 0.84
N LEU A 85 -2.81 -7.72 1.38
CA LEU A 85 -3.97 -7.33 0.59
C LEU A 85 -3.75 -6.00 -0.12
N ALA A 86 -3.13 -5.04 0.57
CA ALA A 86 -2.78 -3.73 0.06
C ALA A 86 -1.83 -3.86 -1.16
N ILE A 87 -0.77 -4.67 -1.02
CA ILE A 87 0.23 -4.92 -2.08
C ILE A 87 -0.44 -5.58 -3.31
N TRP A 88 -1.26 -6.60 -3.08
CA TRP A 88 -1.99 -7.28 -4.15
C TRP A 88 -2.94 -6.35 -4.91
N LEU A 89 -3.70 -5.55 -4.16
CA LEU A 89 -4.62 -4.59 -4.75
C LEU A 89 -3.84 -3.54 -5.54
N ALA A 90 -2.74 -3.03 -5.01
CA ALA A 90 -1.90 -2.05 -5.70
C ALA A 90 -1.40 -2.58 -7.05
N TYR A 91 -0.89 -3.82 -7.07
CA TYR A 91 -0.50 -4.50 -8.30
C TYR A 91 -1.67 -4.62 -9.29
N ALA A 92 -2.84 -5.05 -8.81
CA ALA A 92 -4.02 -5.23 -9.65
C ALA A 92 -4.59 -3.91 -10.20
N LEU A 93 -4.63 -2.84 -9.39
CA LEU A 93 -5.08 -1.51 -9.81
C LEU A 93 -4.16 -0.94 -10.90
N ARG A 94 -2.85 -1.12 -10.75
CA ARG A 94 -1.89 -0.70 -11.77
C ARG A 94 -2.06 -1.47 -13.07
N ARG A 95 -2.18 -2.80 -13.00
CA ARG A 95 -2.31 -3.67 -14.18
C ARG A 95 -3.65 -3.56 -14.91
N ARG A 96 -4.76 -3.46 -14.17
CA ARG A 96 -6.12 -3.57 -14.71
C ARG A 96 -6.84 -2.24 -14.86
N ARG A 97 -6.40 -1.20 -14.13
CA ARG A 97 -7.11 0.10 -14.07
C ARG A 97 -6.22 1.31 -14.38
N ALA A 98 -4.93 1.08 -14.68
CA ALA A 98 -3.96 2.12 -14.97
C ALA A 98 -3.92 3.21 -13.88
N LEU A 99 -4.02 2.82 -12.61
CA LEU A 99 -3.87 3.73 -11.49
C LEU A 99 -2.41 3.73 -10.99
N THR A 100 -1.94 4.89 -10.53
CA THR A 100 -0.59 5.09 -9.97
C THR A 100 -0.69 5.33 -8.47
N ALA A 101 0.31 4.91 -7.69
CA ALA A 101 0.31 5.10 -6.24
C ALA A 101 1.64 5.32 -5.58
N ALA A 102 1.59 6.12 -4.52
CA ALA A 102 2.54 6.01 -3.44
C ALA A 102 2.18 4.83 -2.54
N LEU A 103 3.16 3.94 -2.35
CA LEU A 103 3.21 3.06 -1.19
C LEU A 103 3.62 3.93 0.01
N ALA A 104 2.66 4.64 0.61
CA ALA A 104 2.86 5.52 1.75
C ALA A 104 2.87 4.68 3.05
N TRP A 105 3.77 3.70 3.08
CA TRP A 105 3.93 2.76 4.18
C TRP A 105 5.34 2.83 4.73
N ASN A 106 5.48 3.25 5.99
CA ASN A 106 6.80 3.35 6.61
C ASN A 106 7.52 2.01 6.73
N GLY A 107 6.81 0.89 6.92
CA GLY A 107 7.32 -0.46 6.64
C GLY A 107 8.64 -0.81 7.34
N TRP A 108 8.77 -0.46 8.62
CA TRP A 108 9.93 -0.78 9.46
C TRP A 108 9.92 -2.25 9.85
N TYR A 109 10.07 -3.13 8.87
CA TYR A 109 10.10 -4.56 9.13
C TYR A 109 11.42 -4.94 9.78
N ASP A 110 11.32 -5.67 10.88
CA ASP A 110 12.48 -6.33 11.45
C ASP A 110 12.12 -7.79 11.76
N PRO A 111 12.99 -8.74 11.38
CA PRO A 111 12.80 -10.17 11.63
C PRO A 111 12.61 -10.57 13.10
N ARG A 112 13.04 -9.73 14.03
CA ARG A 112 12.94 -9.85 15.50
C ARG A 112 12.08 -8.72 16.09
N GLY A 113 11.74 -7.72 15.29
CA GLY A 113 10.81 -6.66 15.64
C GLY A 113 9.36 -7.07 15.44
N ILE A 114 8.49 -6.08 15.61
CA ILE A 114 7.06 -6.32 15.80
C ILE A 114 6.31 -6.37 14.46
N LEU A 115 6.75 -5.57 13.48
CA LEU A 115 6.30 -5.67 12.10
C LEU A 115 7.14 -6.73 11.37
N ASP A 116 6.55 -7.89 11.11
CA ASP A 116 7.23 -8.98 10.41
C ASP A 116 6.94 -8.94 8.90
N GLY A 117 7.92 -8.51 8.10
CA GLY A 117 7.79 -8.43 6.64
C GLY A 117 7.88 -9.76 5.88
N ARG A 118 7.71 -10.90 6.56
CA ARG A 118 7.85 -12.25 5.95
C ARG A 118 6.84 -12.51 4.84
N GLU A 119 5.66 -11.90 4.86
CA GLU A 119 4.68 -12.04 3.78
C GLU A 119 4.82 -10.92 2.75
N GLU A 120 5.01 -9.70 3.23
CA GLU A 120 5.02 -8.45 2.48
C GLU A 120 6.24 -8.34 1.56
N ILE A 121 7.45 -8.58 2.09
CA ILE A 121 8.69 -8.38 1.34
C ILE A 121 8.75 -9.33 0.15
N PRO A 122 8.54 -10.65 0.29
CA PRO A 122 8.52 -11.53 -0.87
C PRO A 122 7.46 -11.14 -1.90
N LEU A 123 6.28 -10.72 -1.44
CA LEU A 123 5.18 -10.32 -2.32
C LEU A 123 5.48 -9.02 -3.09
N LEU A 124 6.01 -7.99 -2.41
CA LEU A 124 6.45 -6.73 -3.02
C LEU A 124 7.48 -6.96 -4.13
N LEU A 125 8.45 -7.84 -3.86
CA LEU A 125 9.51 -8.18 -4.81
C LEU A 125 8.96 -8.98 -6.01
N ALA A 126 8.16 -10.01 -5.74
CA ALA A 126 7.57 -10.86 -6.77
C ALA A 126 6.68 -10.06 -7.72
N LEU A 127 5.75 -9.25 -7.18
CA LEU A 127 4.85 -8.44 -7.99
C LEU A 127 5.57 -7.26 -8.64
N GLY A 128 6.53 -6.65 -7.95
CA GLY A 128 7.35 -5.57 -8.49
C GLY A 128 8.11 -5.97 -9.75
N ALA A 129 8.62 -7.21 -9.81
CA ALA A 129 9.29 -7.75 -10.99
C ALA A 129 8.36 -7.89 -12.22
N LYS A 130 7.03 -7.94 -12.01
CA LYS A 130 6.01 -8.03 -13.07
C LYS A 130 5.45 -6.68 -13.50
N LEU A 131 5.80 -5.59 -12.81
CA LEU A 131 5.27 -4.28 -13.08
C LEU A 131 5.93 -3.65 -14.30
N ALA A 132 5.13 -3.45 -15.35
CA ALA A 132 5.48 -2.61 -16.47
C ALA A 132 5.24 -1.12 -16.16
N HIS A 133 5.90 -0.25 -16.92
CA HIS A 133 5.53 1.16 -16.96
C HIS A 133 4.30 1.32 -17.85
N ALA A 134 3.29 2.05 -17.37
CA ALA A 134 2.08 2.36 -18.11
C ALA A 134 1.60 3.76 -17.71
N PRO A 135 1.05 4.56 -18.65
CA PRO A 135 0.50 5.87 -18.34
C PRO A 135 -0.70 5.74 -17.40
N ALA A 136 -0.74 6.59 -16.37
CA ALA A 136 -1.75 6.53 -15.34
C ALA A 136 -2.99 7.38 -15.65
N ARG A 137 -4.15 6.95 -15.17
CA ARG A 137 -5.47 7.59 -15.32
C ARG A 137 -6.02 8.15 -14.00
N GLY A 138 -5.22 8.11 -12.94
CA GLY A 138 -5.58 8.58 -11.60
C GLY A 138 -4.58 8.11 -10.55
N VAL A 139 -4.76 8.62 -9.33
CA VAL A 139 -3.82 8.43 -8.22
C VAL A 139 -4.50 7.74 -7.03
N TYR A 140 -3.75 6.91 -6.31
CA TYR A 140 -4.16 6.39 -5.00
C TYR A 140 -3.02 6.43 -3.98
N LEU A 141 -3.36 6.66 -2.71
CA LEU A 141 -2.49 6.44 -1.57
C LEU A 141 -2.79 5.07 -1.00
N LEU A 142 -1.75 4.28 -0.82
CA LEU A 142 -1.83 3.01 -0.12
C LEU A 142 -1.26 3.19 1.28
N LEU A 143 -2.10 2.97 2.29
CA LEU A 143 -1.79 3.02 3.71
C LEU A 143 -1.91 1.61 4.29
N ASP A 144 -1.12 1.34 5.32
CA ASP A 144 -1.15 0.08 6.04
C ASP A 144 -2.06 0.19 7.28
N SER A 145 -3.18 -0.54 7.26
CA SER A 145 -4.15 -0.53 8.37
C SER A 145 -3.59 -1.18 9.63
N SER A 146 -2.53 -1.98 9.51
CA SER A 146 -1.88 -2.64 10.64
C SER A 146 -0.98 -1.69 11.44
N ARG A 147 -0.87 -0.42 11.07
CA ARG A 147 -0.14 0.61 11.82
C ARG A 147 -0.62 0.78 13.27
N HIS A 148 -1.86 0.37 13.54
CA HIS A 148 -2.49 0.38 14.85
C HIS A 148 -2.61 -1.01 15.50
N ALA A 149 -2.06 -2.06 14.89
CA ALA A 149 -2.21 -3.44 15.37
C ALA A 149 -1.47 -3.72 16.68
N GLU A 150 -0.49 -2.87 17.04
CA GLU A 150 0.22 -3.03 18.30
C GLU A 150 -0.65 -2.66 19.51
N PRO A 151 -0.65 -3.47 20.58
CA PRO A 151 -1.33 -3.12 21.82
C PRO A 151 -0.66 -1.90 22.45
N ARG A 152 -1.48 -0.94 22.91
CA ARG A 152 -1.01 0.21 23.68
C ARG A 152 -0.28 -0.28 24.94
N SER A 153 1.00 0.04 25.05
CA SER A 153 1.77 -0.08 26.29
C SER A 153 1.81 1.28 26.99
N ALA A 154 1.59 1.29 28.30
CA ALA A 154 1.62 2.52 29.11
C ALA A 154 3.01 3.17 29.18
N ARG A 155 4.07 2.49 28.71
CA ARG A 155 5.45 2.98 28.76
C ARG A 155 6.00 3.42 27.41
N LEU A 156 5.53 2.81 26.30
CA LEU A 156 5.98 3.09 24.93
C LEU A 156 4.83 2.80 23.96
N ASP A 157 4.47 3.78 23.13
CA ASP A 157 3.52 3.58 22.04
C ASP A 157 4.31 3.34 20.74
N ASN A 158 4.36 2.08 20.31
CA ASN A 158 5.09 1.65 19.12
C ASN A 158 4.22 1.68 17.85
N ARG A 159 2.95 2.06 17.97
CA ARG A 159 2.10 2.32 16.80
C ARG A 159 2.66 3.51 16.06
N TYR A 160 2.64 3.48 14.74
CA TYR A 160 2.94 4.65 13.94
C TYR A 160 1.63 5.26 13.44
N ALA A 161 1.43 6.55 13.75
CA ALA A 161 0.31 7.31 13.24
C ALA A 161 0.74 8.07 11.99
N LEU A 162 -0.22 8.39 11.12
CA LEU A 162 0.03 9.25 9.97
C LEU A 162 0.37 10.67 10.43
N GLY A 163 1.56 11.15 10.07
CA GLY A 163 1.97 12.54 10.17
C GLY A 163 1.63 13.36 8.92
N GLU A 164 1.86 14.66 8.98
CA GLU A 164 1.67 15.56 7.83
C GLU A 164 2.62 15.23 6.67
N GLU A 165 3.78 14.66 6.97
CA GLU A 165 4.79 14.23 6.02
C GLU A 165 4.47 12.90 5.33
N ASP A 166 3.50 12.14 5.84
CA ASP A 166 3.13 10.82 5.32
C ASP A 166 2.09 10.90 4.21
N VAL A 167 1.40 12.03 4.08
CA VAL A 167 0.27 12.21 3.16
C VAL A 167 0.30 13.58 2.47
N PRO A 168 -0.27 13.71 1.26
CA PRO A 168 -0.28 14.97 0.53
C PRO A 168 -1.20 16.01 1.16
N THR A 169 -0.74 17.26 1.18
CA THR A 169 -1.55 18.41 1.59
C THR A 169 -2.61 18.76 0.54
N LEU A 170 -3.58 19.60 0.92
CA LEU A 170 -4.59 20.13 0.00
C LEU A 170 -3.98 20.92 -1.16
N GLU A 171 -2.86 21.61 -0.92
CA GLU A 171 -2.12 22.37 -1.93
C GLU A 171 -1.56 21.43 -3.00
N HIS A 172 -0.85 20.38 -2.59
CA HIS A 172 -0.35 19.35 -3.51
C HIS A 172 -1.49 18.69 -4.30
N LEU A 173 -2.61 18.39 -3.63
CA LEU A 173 -3.78 17.79 -4.29
C LEU A 173 -4.44 18.73 -5.31
N ALA A 174 -4.46 20.04 -5.03
CA ALA A 174 -4.94 21.04 -5.98
C ALA A 174 -4.04 21.13 -7.22
N GLU A 175 -2.72 21.11 -7.06
CA GLU A 175 -1.75 21.07 -8.17
C GLU A 175 -1.93 19.81 -9.05
N MET A 176 -2.32 18.69 -8.44
CA MET A 176 -2.67 17.45 -9.15
C MET A 176 -4.06 17.47 -9.80
N GLY A 177 -4.85 18.54 -9.64
CA GLY A 177 -6.22 18.63 -10.16
C GLY A 177 -7.23 17.74 -9.42
N VAL A 178 -6.90 17.29 -8.21
CA VAL A 178 -7.79 16.48 -7.37
C VAL A 178 -8.86 17.37 -6.74
N THR A 179 -10.12 16.98 -6.87
CA THR A 179 -11.28 17.68 -6.31
C THR A 179 -12.14 16.80 -5.40
N ARG A 180 -11.83 15.50 -5.34
CA ARG A 180 -12.56 14.50 -4.57
C ARG A 180 -11.61 13.51 -3.93
N ALA A 181 -11.99 12.98 -2.77
CA ALA A 181 -11.30 11.87 -2.13
C ALA A 181 -12.27 10.70 -1.89
N ARG A 182 -11.81 9.47 -2.11
CA ARG A 182 -12.55 8.24 -1.80
C ARG A 182 -11.68 7.33 -0.94
N ALA A 183 -12.06 7.18 0.31
CA ALA A 183 -11.37 6.32 1.26
C ALA A 183 -12.02 4.93 1.35
N TRP A 184 -11.19 3.90 1.36
CA TRP A 184 -11.56 2.50 1.54
C TRP A 184 -10.77 1.96 2.72
N ALA A 185 -11.41 1.90 3.89
CA ALA A 185 -10.75 1.52 5.13
C ALA A 185 -11.11 0.08 5.52
N TRP A 186 -10.11 -0.69 5.93
CA TRP A 186 -10.26 -2.08 6.36
C TRP A 186 -11.28 -2.23 7.49
N THR A 187 -11.16 -1.34 8.47
CA THR A 187 -12.03 -1.16 9.64
C THR A 187 -12.67 0.23 9.61
N GLU A 188 -13.22 0.70 10.72
CA GLU A 188 -13.48 2.13 10.88
C GLU A 188 -12.16 2.90 10.84
N PRO A 189 -12.11 4.09 10.19
CA PRO A 189 -10.92 4.93 10.21
C PRO A 189 -10.53 5.29 11.64
N GLU A 190 -9.30 4.95 12.01
CA GLU A 190 -8.68 5.36 13.27
C GLU A 190 -8.44 6.87 13.28
N GLU A 191 -8.12 7.43 14.46
CA GLU A 191 -8.02 8.87 14.71
C GLU A 191 -7.16 9.62 13.69
N ASP A 192 -6.01 9.05 13.31
CA ASP A 192 -5.07 9.66 12.37
C ASP A 192 -5.65 9.79 10.95
N LEU A 193 -6.20 8.71 10.40
CA LEU A 193 -6.84 8.71 9.10
C LEU A 193 -8.13 9.54 9.13
N ALA A 194 -8.90 9.47 10.21
CA ALA A 194 -10.11 10.28 10.38
C ALA A 194 -9.77 11.78 10.37
N ALA A 195 -8.70 12.18 11.08
CA ALA A 195 -8.21 13.56 11.08
C ALA A 195 -7.80 14.01 9.68
N TYR A 196 -7.04 13.19 8.95
CA TYR A 196 -6.66 13.50 7.57
C TYR A 196 -7.87 13.61 6.63
N LEU A 197 -8.84 12.70 6.73
CA LEU A 197 -10.08 12.75 5.94
C LEU A 197 -10.92 14.00 6.25
N ALA A 198 -10.98 14.41 7.52
CA ALA A 198 -11.65 15.65 7.93
C ALA A 198 -10.92 16.89 7.39
N TYR A 199 -9.58 16.90 7.42
CA TYR A 199 -8.76 17.93 6.80
C TYR A 199 -9.04 18.05 5.30
N LEU A 200 -9.04 16.92 4.56
CA LEU A 200 -9.38 16.91 3.14
C LEU A 200 -10.79 17.46 2.87
N GLY A 201 -11.75 17.16 3.75
CA GLY A 201 -13.14 17.63 3.67
C GLY A 201 -13.30 19.15 3.70
N ARG A 202 -12.26 19.91 4.10
CA ARG A 202 -12.27 21.38 4.06
C ARG A 202 -12.32 21.95 2.64
N ARG A 203 -11.85 21.20 1.63
CA ARG A 203 -11.84 21.66 0.21
C ARG A 203 -12.29 20.59 -0.78
N LEU A 204 -12.23 19.31 -0.45
CA LEU A 204 -12.56 18.20 -1.34
C LEU A 204 -13.89 17.57 -0.95
N ARG A 205 -14.60 16.96 -1.90
CA ARG A 205 -15.71 16.06 -1.57
C ARG A 205 -15.16 14.71 -1.16
N VAL A 206 -15.30 14.37 0.12
CA VAL A 206 -14.79 13.11 0.70
C VAL A 206 -15.91 12.08 0.80
N ARG A 207 -15.65 10.84 0.39
CA ARG A 207 -16.50 9.68 0.67
C ARG A 207 -15.69 8.59 1.34
N VAL A 208 -16.24 8.00 2.39
CA VAL A 208 -15.59 6.93 3.15
C VAL A 208 -16.41 5.65 3.03
N THR A 209 -15.74 4.57 2.65
CA THR A 209 -16.26 3.20 2.76
C THR A 209 -15.45 2.49 3.84
N ALA A 210 -15.99 2.50 5.05
CA ALA A 210 -15.37 1.82 6.19
C ALA A 210 -15.70 0.32 6.20
N SER A 211 -14.98 -0.40 7.08
CA SER A 211 -15.24 -1.81 7.36
C SER A 211 -15.21 -2.70 6.11
N VAL A 212 -14.26 -2.46 5.20
CA VAL A 212 -14.08 -3.23 3.96
C VAL A 212 -13.90 -4.72 4.23
N ARG A 213 -13.30 -5.11 5.36
CA ARG A 213 -13.11 -6.52 5.75
C ARG A 213 -14.41 -7.34 5.67
N ARG A 214 -15.53 -6.76 6.13
CA ARG A 214 -16.86 -7.39 6.10
C ARG A 214 -17.37 -7.57 4.68
N LYS A 215 -17.17 -6.55 3.85
CA LYS A 215 -17.63 -6.51 2.45
C LYS A 215 -16.90 -7.54 1.57
N VAL A 216 -15.65 -7.84 1.89
CA VAL A 216 -14.87 -8.86 1.16
C VAL A 216 -14.97 -10.26 1.77
N GLY A 217 -15.69 -10.40 2.89
CA GLY A 217 -15.84 -11.67 3.61
C GLY A 217 -14.50 -12.17 4.15
N ALA A 218 -13.72 -11.27 4.74
CA ALA A 218 -12.48 -11.56 5.45
C ALA A 218 -12.68 -11.55 6.98
N ASP A 219 -13.93 -11.65 7.44
CA ASP A 219 -14.24 -11.97 8.83
C ASP A 219 -13.94 -13.46 9.01
N GLY A 220 -12.78 -13.75 9.59
CA GLY A 220 -12.42 -15.08 10.12
C GLY A 220 -12.85 -15.18 11.57
#